data_AF-A0A5E4PFA9-F1
#
_entry.id   AF-A0A5E4PFA9-F1
#
_cell.length_a   1.000
_cell.length_b   1.000
_cell.length_c   1.000
_cell.angle_alpha   90.00
_cell.angle_beta   90.00
_cell.angle_gamma   90.00
#
_symmetry.space_group_name_H-M   'P 1'
#
loop_
_entity.id
_entity.type
_entity.pdbx_description
1 polymer ?
#
loop_
_entity_poly.entity_id
_entity_poly.type
_entity_poly.pdbx_seq_one_letter_code
_entity_poly.pdbx_strand_id
1 'polypeptide(L)' 'MSDAVILAASVKTTLLEIAKQAGALGTGLQNAAPGDKSGTPNNSVSYLLSIADSLAKIANECDKISATPSKTS' A
#
# COMPACT_ATOMS: atom_id res chain seq x y z
N MET A 1 -13.54 21.96 1.36
CA MET A 1 -13.00 20.67 0.87
C MET A 1 -14.16 19.86 0.35
N SER A 2 -14.06 19.18 -0.79
CA SER A 2 -15.15 18.30 -1.25
C SER A 2 -15.13 16.98 -0.49
N ASP A 3 -16.30 16.35 -0.34
CA ASP A 3 -16.43 15.03 0.30
C ASP A 3 -15.51 13.99 -0.35
N ALA A 4 -15.30 14.08 -1.67
CA ALA A 4 -14.38 13.22 -2.40
C ALA A 4 -12.92 13.39 -1.94
N VAL A 5 -12.48 14.61 -1.62
CA VAL A 5 -11.13 14.88 -1.09
C VAL A 5 -10.96 14.34 0.33
N ILE A 6 -11.98 14.49 1.17
CA ILE A 6 -11.98 13.95 2.55
C ILE A 6 -11.95 12.42 2.52
N LEU A 7 -12.75 11.80 1.64
CA LEU A 7 -12.77 10.36 1.47
C LEU A 7 -11.43 9.84 0.90
N ALA A 8 -10.87 10.50 -0.10
CA ALA A 8 -9.57 10.15 -0.67
C ALA A 8 -8.44 10.22 0.38
N ALA A 9 -8.44 11.24 1.24
CA ALA A 9 -7.47 11.35 2.34
C ALA A 9 -7.61 10.22 3.36
N SER A 10 -8.85 9.85 3.71
CA SER A 10 -9.14 8.75 4.62
C SER A 10 -8.71 7.41 4.04
N VAL A 11 -9.08 7.13 2.77
CA VAL A 11 -8.70 5.91 2.05
C VAL A 11 -7.18 5.81 1.91
N LYS A 12 -6.49 6.91 1.54
CA LYS A 12 -5.03 6.95 1.49
C LYS A 12 -4.39 6.52 2.80
N THR A 13 -4.87 7.08 3.92
CA THR A 13 -4.33 6.77 5.25
C THR A 13 -4.48 5.28 5.56
N THR A 14 -5.68 4.73 5.38
CA THR A 14 -5.95 3.31 5.61
C THR A 14 -5.09 2.41 4.71
N LEU A 15 -4.97 2.73 3.42
CA LEU A 15 -4.16 1.95 2.48
C LEU A 15 -2.67 1.95 2.86
N LEU A 16 -2.12 3.09 3.30
CA LEU A 16 -0.74 3.18 3.76
C LEU A 16 -0.50 2.38 5.04
N GLU A 17 -1.45 2.39 5.98
CA GLU A 17 -1.36 1.58 7.20
C GLU A 17 -1.38 0.09 6.89
N ILE A 18 -2.27 -0.36 6.02
CA ILE A 18 -2.33 -1.77 5.59
C ILE A 18 -1.04 -2.14 4.84
N ALA A 19 -0.57 -1.30 3.92
CA ALA A 19 0.68 -1.51 3.20
C ALA A 19 1.86 -1.67 4.15
N LYS A 20 1.97 -0.79 5.16
CA LYS A 20 3.02 -0.86 6.18
C LYS A 20 2.97 -2.15 6.99
N GLN A 21 1.77 -2.56 7.44
CA GLN A 21 1.60 -3.80 8.21
C GLN A 21 1.90 -5.04 7.36
N ALA A 22 1.41 -5.08 6.11
CA ALA A 22 1.66 -6.17 5.18
C ALA A 22 3.16 -6.28 4.84
N GLY A 23 3.84 -5.16 4.60
CA GLY A 23 5.28 -5.11 4.36
C GLY A 23 6.10 -5.59 5.57
N ALA A 24 5.73 -5.14 6.77
CA ALA A 24 6.37 -5.58 8.01
C ALA A 24 6.16 -7.09 8.25
N LEU A 25 4.94 -7.59 8.03
CA LEU A 25 4.63 -9.01 8.13
C LEU A 25 5.41 -9.83 7.10
N GLY A 26 5.42 -9.42 5.82
CA GLY A 26 6.16 -10.10 4.76
C GLY A 26 7.66 -10.15 5.04
N THR A 27 8.24 -9.04 5.50
CA THR A 27 9.65 -9.00 5.91
C THR A 27 9.92 -9.89 7.11
N GLY A 28 9.05 -9.85 8.12
CA GLY A 28 9.15 -10.71 9.30
C GLY A 28 9.07 -12.19 8.96
N LEU A 29 8.13 -12.57 8.09
CA LEU A 29 7.99 -13.94 7.59
C LEU A 29 9.21 -14.37 6.77
N GLN A 30 9.75 -13.49 5.92
CA GLN A 30 10.97 -13.77 5.17
C GLN A 30 12.16 -14.01 6.09
N ASN A 31 12.28 -13.25 7.18
CA ASN A 31 13.36 -13.42 8.14
C ASN A 31 13.20 -14.68 9.00
N ALA A 32 11.96 -15.02 9.36
CA ALA A 32 11.65 -16.20 10.18
C ALA A 32 11.74 -17.51 9.37
N ALA A 33 11.38 -17.46 8.09
CA ALA A 33 11.40 -18.59 7.17
C ALA A 33 11.90 -18.13 5.79
N PRO A 34 13.21 -17.87 5.65
CA PRO A 34 13.80 -17.45 4.38
C PRO A 34 13.66 -18.60 3.39
N GLY A 35 12.76 -18.43 2.42
CA GLY A 35 12.19 -19.48 1.56
C GLY A 35 13.14 -20.62 1.18
N ASP A 36 13.75 -20.55 0.00
CA ASP A 36 14.76 -21.53 -0.39
C ASP A 36 16.15 -21.12 0.13
N LYS A 37 17.12 -22.04 0.07
CA LYS A 37 18.52 -21.80 0.51
C LYS A 37 19.22 -20.66 -0.26
N SER A 38 18.60 -20.10 -1.29
CA SER A 38 19.11 -18.95 -2.05
C SER A 38 18.69 -17.60 -1.46
N GLY A 39 17.82 -17.59 -0.44
CA GLY A 39 17.26 -16.38 0.14
C GLY A 39 16.06 -15.83 -0.63
N THR A 40 15.56 -16.56 -1.62
CA THR A 40 14.38 -16.16 -2.39
C THR A 40 13.13 -16.34 -1.51
N PRO A 41 12.25 -15.33 -1.40
CA PRO A 41 11.01 -15.47 -0.67
C PRO A 41 10.10 -16.52 -1.26
N ASN A 42 9.41 -17.28 -0.39
CA ASN A 42 8.37 -18.18 -0.87
C ASN A 42 7.24 -17.38 -1.55
N ASN A 43 6.48 -18.04 -2.43
CA ASN A 43 5.46 -17.39 -3.24
C ASN A 43 4.45 -16.57 -2.42
N SER A 44 4.06 -17.05 -1.24
CA SER A 44 3.12 -16.36 -0.35
C SER A 44 3.71 -15.08 0.22
N VAL A 45 4.99 -15.09 0.62
CA VAL A 45 5.70 -13.90 1.10
C VAL A 45 5.90 -12.90 -0.04
N SER A 46 6.32 -13.36 -1.22
CA SER A 46 6.42 -12.53 -2.42
C SER A 46 5.09 -11.87 -2.77
N TYR A 47 3.99 -12.62 -2.72
CA TYR A 47 2.65 -12.11 -2.97
C TYR A 47 2.23 -11.05 -1.95
N LEU A 48 2.50 -11.30 -0.65
CA LEU A 48 2.19 -10.35 0.43
C LEU A 48 2.96 -9.03 0.26
N LEU A 49 4.26 -9.09 -0.05
CA LEU A 49 5.07 -7.90 -0.31
C LEU A 49 4.59 -7.16 -1.56
N SER A 50 4.21 -7.87 -2.62
CA SER A 50 3.63 -7.26 -3.82
C SER A 50 2.29 -6.56 -3.54
N ILE A 51 1.46 -7.10 -2.63
CA ILE A 51 0.23 -6.44 -2.19
C ILE A 51 0.58 -5.15 -1.44
N ALA A 52 1.54 -5.20 -0.52
CA ALA A 52 1.97 -4.02 0.23
C ALA A 52 2.39 -2.87 -0.71
N ASP A 53 3.21 -3.18 -1.71
CA ASP A 53 3.63 -2.20 -2.74
C ASP A 53 2.46 -1.67 -3.56
N SER A 54 1.51 -2.54 -3.92
CA SER A 54 0.34 -2.15 -4.71
C SER A 54 -0.58 -1.22 -3.92
N LEU A 55 -0.80 -1.49 -2.64
CA LEU A 55 -1.58 -0.64 -1.74
C LEU A 55 -0.93 0.73 -1.57
N ALA A 56 0.39 0.78 -1.39
CA ALA A 56 1.13 2.05 -1.30
C ALA A 56 1.02 2.88 -2.60
N LYS A 57 1.08 2.23 -3.77
CA LYS A 57 0.86 2.90 -5.06
C LYS A 57 -0.55 3.48 -5.18
N ILE A 58 -1.58 2.70 -4.85
CA ILE A 58 -2.98 3.18 -4.87
C ILE A 58 -3.15 4.35 -3.91
N ALA A 59 -2.53 4.30 -2.73
CA ALA A 59 -2.59 5.40 -1.76
C ALA A 59 -1.98 6.70 -2.31
N ASN A 60 -0.90 6.61 -3.09
CA ASN A 60 -0.31 7.78 -3.76
C ASN A 60 -1.21 8.29 -4.91
N GLU A 61 -1.95 7.41 -5.58
CA GLU A 61 -2.94 7.82 -6.59
C GLU A 61 -4.10 8.62 -5.97
N CYS A 62 -4.45 8.38 -4.70
CA CYS A 62 -5.44 9.20 -3.99
C CYS A 62 -5.06 10.70 -3.93
N ASP A 63 -3.77 11.04 -3.98
CA ASP A 63 -3.34 12.46 -4.01
C ASP A 63 -3.76 13.18 -5.29
N LYS A 64 -3.96 12.44 -6.39
CA LYS A 64 -4.44 13.01 -7.66
C LYS A 64 -5.89 13.47 -7.57
N ILE A 65 -6.68 12.86 -6.68
CA ILE A 65 -8.07 13.28 -6.40
C ILE A 65 -8.06 14.65 -5.68
N SER A 66 -7.10 14.87 -4.78
CA SER A 66 -6.88 16.12 -4.07
C SER A 66 -6.39 17.26 -4.95
N ALA A 67 -5.68 16.94 -6.04
CA ALA A 67 -5.07 17.90 -6.96
C ALA A 67 -5.99 18.35 -8.11
N THR A 68 -7.21 17.81 -8.22
CA THR A 68 -8.14 18.22 -9.28
C THR A 68 -8.69 19.61 -8.96
N PRO A 69 -8.41 20.66 -9.75
CA PRO A 69 -8.99 21.98 -9.51
C PRO A 69 -10.50 21.85 -9.61
N SER A 70 -11.20 22.26 -8.54
CA SER A 70 -12.63 22.51 -8.58
C SER A 70 -12.88 23.48 -9.73
N LYS A 71 -13.46 22.99 -10.83
CA LYS A 71 -14.03 23.86 -11.85
C LYS A 71 -15.14 24.65 -11.17
N THR A 72 -14.80 25.85 -10.72
CA THR A 72 -15.76 26.92 -10.46
C THR A 72 -16.42 27.21 -11.80
N SER A 73 -17.69 26.84 -11.91
CA SER A 73 -18.58 27.26 -12.99
C SER A 73 -19.72 28.07 -12.41
#